data_AF-A0A1G9ULY1-F1
#
_entry.id   AF-A0A1G9ULY1-F1
#
_cell.length_a   1.000
_cell.length_b   1.000
_cell.length_c   1.000
_cell.angle_alpha   90.00
_cell.angle_beta   90.00
_cell.angle_gamma   90.00
#
_symmetry.space_group_name_H-M   'P 1'
#
loop_
_entity.id
_entity.type
_entity.pdbx_description
1 polymer ?
#
loop_
_entity_poly.entity_id
_entity_poly.type
_entity_poly.pdbx_seq_one_letter_code
_entity_poly.pdbx_strand_id
1 'polypeptide(L)'
;MDTPHTPPPDPAEFLDDPRRKPLEIDTEQRRGPAVFRWLTVGMEHLIAALLVALIVSVSANVVGRALLNHSLPWADELARMLFIWLIFTGAAAAFARFEHIAVDYLLRKLPA
;
A
#
# COMPACT_ATOMS: atom_id res chain seq x y z
N MET A 1 22.66 52.48 10.66
CA MET A 1 22.82 51.26 9.85
C MET A 1 21.49 51.10 9.13
N ASP A 2 21.28 51.92 8.11
CA ASP A 2 19.98 52.16 7.49
C ASP A 2 19.76 51.12 6.40
N THR A 3 18.82 50.21 6.60
CA THR A 3 18.37 49.34 5.52
C THR A 3 17.52 50.19 4.58
N PRO A 4 17.83 50.26 3.27
CA PRO A 4 16.97 50.99 2.34
C PRO A 4 15.60 50.31 2.33
N HIS A 5 14.56 51.02 2.78
CA HIS A 5 13.17 50.59 2.63
C HIS A 5 12.78 50.70 1.15
N THR A 6 13.21 49.75 0.33
CA THR A 6 12.67 49.55 -1.01
C THR A 6 11.22 49.09 -0.87
N PRO A 7 10.25 49.79 -1.49
CA PRO A 7 8.88 49.33 -1.57
C PRO A 7 8.83 47.90 -2.15
N PRO A 8 7.90 47.04 -1.70
CA PRO A 8 7.75 45.74 -2.32
C PRO A 8 7.49 45.92 -3.82
N PRO A 9 8.25 45.22 -4.69
CA PRO A 9 8.07 45.30 -6.13
C PRO A 9 6.64 44.95 -6.53
N ASP A 10 6.13 45.63 -7.56
CA ASP A 10 4.76 45.48 -8.05
C ASP A 10 4.52 44.02 -8.49
N PRO A 11 3.44 43.35 -8.04
CA PRO A 11 3.07 42.01 -8.50
C PRO A 11 3.07 41.84 -10.01
N ALA A 12 2.76 42.92 -10.76
CA ALA A 12 2.79 42.92 -12.22
C ALA A 12 4.20 42.64 -12.79
N GLU A 13 5.25 43.08 -12.09
CA GLU A 13 6.65 42.87 -12.50
C GLU A 13 7.03 41.38 -12.49
N PHE A 14 6.52 40.62 -11.51
CA PHE A 14 6.73 39.16 -11.44
C PHE A 14 5.94 38.40 -12.50
N LEU A 15 4.78 38.93 -12.92
CA LEU A 15 3.97 38.37 -13.99
C LEU A 15 4.54 38.65 -15.38
N ASP A 16 5.38 39.68 -15.55
CA ASP A 16 5.97 40.08 -16.82
C ASP A 16 7.42 39.63 -17.03
N ASP A 17 8.06 38.98 -16.04
CA ASP A 17 9.43 38.46 -16.15
C ASP A 17 9.57 37.43 -17.31
N PRO A 18 10.36 37.71 -18.36
CA PRO A 18 10.58 36.78 -19.48
C PRO A 18 11.35 35.51 -19.10
N ARG A 19 12.00 35.49 -17.93
CA ARG A 19 12.77 34.35 -17.41
C ARG A 19 11.96 33.44 -16.50
N ARG A 20 10.67 33.75 -16.30
CA ARG A 20 9.77 32.90 -15.53
C ARG A 20 9.68 31.53 -16.20
N LYS A 21 10.32 30.54 -15.60
CA LYS A 21 10.02 29.13 -15.92
C LYS A 21 8.55 28.95 -15.55
N PRO A 22 7.69 28.43 -16.45
CA PRO A 22 6.32 28.13 -16.10
C PRO A 22 6.36 27.24 -14.85
N LEU A 23 5.83 27.72 -13.73
CA LEU A 23 5.60 26.90 -12.54
C LEU A 23 4.43 25.96 -12.85
N GLU A 24 4.58 25.11 -13.85
CA GLU A 24 3.84 23.87 -13.93
C GLU A 24 4.33 23.06 -12.74
N ILE A 25 3.53 23.07 -11.67
CA ILE A 25 3.69 22.12 -10.58
C ILE A 25 3.55 20.76 -11.24
N ASP A 26 4.69 20.11 -11.49
CA ASP A 26 4.78 18.80 -12.11
C ASP A 26 4.13 17.77 -11.19
N THR A 27 2.80 17.70 -11.32
CA THR A 27 1.94 16.86 -10.49
C THR A 27 2.15 15.38 -10.87
N GLU A 28 2.75 15.12 -12.04
CA GLU A 28 3.13 13.81 -12.59
C GLU A 28 4.37 13.21 -11.90
N GLN A 29 5.22 14.03 -11.26
CA GLN A 29 6.43 13.57 -10.58
C GLN A 29 6.15 12.73 -9.31
N ARG A 30 4.90 12.65 -8.83
CA ARG A 30 4.47 11.74 -7.75
C ARG A 30 4.16 10.31 -8.21
N ARG A 31 4.83 9.78 -9.24
CA ARG A 31 4.86 8.33 -9.47
C ARG A 31 5.70 7.67 -8.36
N GLY A 32 5.02 7.02 -7.41
CA GLY A 32 5.66 6.27 -6.33
C GLY A 32 6.71 5.26 -6.84
N PRO A 33 7.76 4.98 -6.05
CA PRO A 33 8.87 4.13 -6.49
C PRO A 33 8.37 2.75 -6.94
N ALA A 34 8.85 2.28 -8.09
CA ALA A 34 8.44 1.01 -8.69
C ALA A 34 8.54 -0.19 -7.72
N VAL A 35 9.46 -0.11 -6.76
CA VAL A 35 9.67 -1.09 -5.68
C VAL A 35 8.38 -1.36 -4.89
N PHE A 36 7.59 -0.33 -4.60
CA PHE A 36 6.34 -0.49 -3.86
C PHE A 36 5.31 -1.31 -4.65
N ARG A 37 5.25 -1.12 -5.97
CA ARG A 37 4.36 -1.87 -6.85
C ARG A 37 4.72 -3.36 -6.93
N TRP A 38 6.01 -3.69 -6.94
CA TRP A 38 6.45 -5.08 -6.96
C TRP A 38 6.16 -5.79 -5.62
N LEU A 39 6.34 -5.08 -4.50
CA LEU A 39 6.04 -5.63 -3.18
C LEU A 39 4.55 -5.95 -3.00
N THR A 40 3.66 -5.04 -3.43
CA THR A 40 2.21 -5.25 -3.31
C THR A 40 1.72 -6.42 -4.15
N VAL A 41 2.20 -6.56 -5.39
CA VAL A 41 1.88 -7.70 -6.25
C VAL A 41 2.39 -9.01 -5.65
N GLY A 42 3.61 -9.02 -5.08
CA GLY A 42 4.15 -10.18 -4.38
C GLY A 42 3.30 -10.62 -3.18
N MET A 43 2.87 -9.66 -2.35
CA MET A 43 1.98 -9.94 -1.22
C MET A 43 0.62 -10.50 -1.67
N GLU A 44 0.06 -9.96 -2.76
CA GLU A 44 -1.22 -10.42 -3.30
C GLU A 44 -1.15 -11.87 -3.80
N HIS A 45 -0.08 -12.23 -4.52
CA HIS A 45 0.15 -13.61 -4.93
C HIS A 45 0.38 -14.55 -3.74
N LEU A 46 1.10 -14.11 -2.71
CA LEU A 46 1.33 -14.89 -1.49
C LEU A 46 0.00 -15.16 -0.75
N ILE A 47 -0.83 -14.15 -0.59
CA ILE A 47 -2.16 -14.28 0.04
C ILE A 47 -3.03 -15.25 -0.76
N ALA A 48 -3.06 -15.13 -2.09
CA ALA A 48 -3.82 -16.02 -2.95
C ALA A 48 -3.34 -17.48 -2.83
N ALA A 49 -2.03 -17.71 -2.82
CA ALA A 49 -1.44 -19.04 -2.66
C ALA A 49 -1.78 -19.64 -1.29
N LEU A 50 -1.66 -18.86 -0.20
CA LEU A 50 -2.03 -19.30 1.15
C LEU A 50 -3.52 -19.65 1.26
N LEU A 51 -4.39 -18.85 0.63
CA LEU A 51 -5.82 -19.10 0.62
C LEU A 51 -6.17 -20.40 -0.12
N VAL A 52 -5.57 -20.62 -1.30
CA VAL A 52 -5.77 -21.88 -2.05
C VAL A 52 -5.26 -23.07 -1.25
N ALA A 53 -4.07 -22.98 -0.64
CA ALA A 53 -3.53 -24.05 0.19
C ALA A 53 -4.42 -24.35 1.40
N LEU A 54 -4.98 -23.32 2.04
CA LEU A 54 -5.93 -23.47 3.15
C LEU A 54 -7.18 -24.23 2.70
N ILE A 55 -7.78 -23.83 1.57
CA ILE A 55 -8.96 -24.50 1.00
C ILE A 55 -8.66 -25.97 0.74
N VAL A 56 -7.53 -26.27 0.08
CA VAL A 56 -7.11 -27.65 -0.21
C VAL A 56 -6.93 -28.47 1.07
N SER A 57 -6.27 -27.91 2.09
CA SER A 57 -6.09 -28.61 3.38
C SER A 57 -7.42 -28.90 4.07
N VAL A 58 -8.35 -27.94 4.11
CA VAL A 58 -9.67 -28.13 4.71
C VAL A 58 -10.48 -29.14 3.90
N SER A 59 -10.46 -29.05 2.56
CA SER A 59 -11.11 -30.02 1.68
C SER A 59 -10.54 -31.43 1.87
N ALA A 60 -9.21 -31.58 1.97
CA ALA A 60 -8.58 -32.86 2.26
C ALA A 60 -9.01 -33.43 3.61
N ASN A 61 -9.19 -32.58 4.63
CA ASN A 61 -9.69 -33.00 5.93
C ASN A 61 -11.17 -33.44 5.87
N VAL A 62 -12.02 -32.72 5.12
CA VAL A 62 -13.43 -33.09 4.89
C VAL A 62 -13.54 -34.41 4.12
N VAL A 63 -12.75 -34.57 3.05
CA VAL A 63 -12.67 -35.79 2.25
C VAL A 63 -12.16 -36.97 3.08
N GLY A 64 -11.10 -36.77 3.86
CA GLY A 64 -10.57 -37.80 4.76
C GLY A 64 -11.58 -38.25 5.81
N ARG A 65 -12.31 -37.30 6.40
CA ARG A 65 -13.39 -37.63 7.33
C ARG A 65 -14.55 -38.37 6.64
N ALA A 66 -14.94 -37.97 5.44
CA ALA A 66 -16.09 -38.55 4.73
C ALA A 66 -15.80 -39.91 4.08
N LEU A 67 -14.57 -40.14 3.59
CA LEU A 67 -14.20 -41.35 2.84
C LEU A 67 -13.33 -42.32 3.65
N LEU A 68 -12.45 -41.82 4.52
CA LEU A 68 -11.52 -42.64 5.32
C LEU A 68 -11.99 -42.82 6.77
N ASN A 69 -13.11 -42.21 7.16
CA ASN A 69 -13.69 -42.20 8.52
C ASN A 69 -12.68 -41.81 9.63
N HIS A 70 -11.58 -41.15 9.23
CA HIS A 70 -10.49 -40.72 10.09
C HIS A 70 -10.06 -39.31 9.68
N SER A 71 -10.09 -38.38 10.62
CA SER A 71 -9.58 -37.02 10.42
C SER A 71 -8.06 -37.09 10.30
N LEU A 72 -7.45 -36.53 9.24
CA LEU A 72 -5.99 -36.47 9.13
C LEU A 72 -5.48 -35.38 10.10
N PRO A 73 -4.85 -35.72 11.24
CA PRO A 73 -4.48 -34.72 12.25
C PRO A 73 -3.47 -33.71 11.71
N TRP A 74 -2.60 -34.17 10.80
CA TRP A 74 -1.61 -33.33 10.13
C TRP A 74 -2.22 -32.29 9.20
N ALA A 75 -3.35 -32.60 8.54
CA ALA A 75 -4.05 -31.65 7.68
C ALA A 75 -4.74 -30.54 8.49
N ASP A 76 -5.24 -30.87 9.68
CA ASP A 76 -5.84 -29.90 10.59
C ASP A 76 -4.80 -28.90 11.11
N GLU A 77 -3.64 -29.40 11.56
CA GLU A 77 -2.52 -28.56 12.01
C GLU A 77 -1.99 -27.68 10.86
N LEU A 78 -1.86 -28.24 9.66
CA LEU A 78 -1.43 -27.49 8.48
C LEU A 78 -2.43 -26.37 8.12
N ALA A 79 -3.74 -26.65 8.16
CA ALA A 79 -4.76 -25.64 7.91
C ALA A 79 -4.69 -24.51 8.95
N ARG A 80 -4.48 -24.85 10.23
CA ARG A 80 -4.34 -23.87 11.32
C ARG A 80 -3.11 -22.99 11.12
N MET A 81 -1.97 -23.59 10.76
CA MET A 81 -0.74 -22.87 10.44
C MET A 81 -0.92 -21.93 9.23
N LEU A 82 -1.50 -22.43 8.13
CA LEU A 82 -1.78 -21.63 6.93
C LEU A 82 -2.72 -20.45 7.23
N PHE A 83 -3.71 -20.65 8.09
CA PHE A 83 -4.64 -19.61 8.50
C PHE A 83 -3.93 -18.48 9.26
N ILE A 84 -3.03 -18.84 10.18
CA ILE A 84 -2.23 -17.86 10.93
C ILE A 84 -1.37 -17.03 9.97
N TRP A 85 -0.66 -17.68 9.03
CA TRP A 85 0.13 -17.00 8.02
C TRP A 85 -0.70 -16.09 7.10
N LEU A 86 -1.90 -16.55 6.72
CA LEU A 86 -2.83 -15.77 5.90
C LEU A 86 -3.27 -14.50 6.61
N ILE A 87 -3.61 -14.56 7.91
CA ILE A 87 -4.00 -13.40 8.70
C ILE A 87 -2.85 -12.40 8.81
N PHE A 88 -1.64 -12.86 9.16
CA PHE A 88 -0.48 -11.97 9.28
C PHE A 88 -0.15 -11.29 7.95
N THR A 89 -0.13 -12.04 6.86
CA THR A 89 0.16 -11.50 5.53
C THR A 89 -0.95 -10.56 5.04
N GLY A 90 -2.21 -10.92 5.27
CA GLY A 90 -3.37 -10.09 4.95
C GLY A 90 -3.40 -8.78 5.74
N ALA A 91 -3.09 -8.82 7.04
CA ALA A 91 -2.97 -7.64 7.89
C ALA A 91 -1.83 -6.73 7.43
N ALA A 92 -0.66 -7.29 7.11
CA ALA A 92 0.47 -6.54 6.58
C ALA A 92 0.13 -5.88 5.23
N ALA A 93 -0.55 -6.59 4.32
CA ALA A 93 -0.96 -6.05 3.02
C ALA A 93 -2.01 -4.94 3.17
N ALA A 94 -2.96 -5.10 4.10
CA ALA A 94 -3.93 -4.06 4.42
C ALA A 94 -3.23 -2.81 4.98
N PHE A 95 -2.29 -2.99 5.91
CA PHE A 95 -1.50 -1.88 6.47
C PHE A 95 -0.72 -1.12 5.40
N ALA A 96 -0.05 -1.83 4.49
CA ALA A 96 0.70 -1.19 3.39
C ALA A 96 -0.22 -0.36 2.45
N ARG A 97 -1.47 -0.81 2.23
CA ARG A 97 -2.47 -0.04 1.46
C ARG A 97 -2.99 1.17 2.24
N PHE A 98 -3.20 1.03 3.56
CA PHE A 98 -3.64 2.14 4.41
C PHE A 98 -2.55 3.18 4.67
N GLU A 99 -1.28 2.81 4.69
CA GLU A 99 -0.17 3.76 4.88
C GLU A 99 -0.12 4.80 3.75
N HIS A 100 -0.34 4.38 2.49
CA HIS A 100 -0.50 5.32 1.38
C HIS A 100 -1.70 6.26 1.59
N ILE A 101 -2.87 5.71 1.94
CA ILE A 101 -4.11 6.49 2.12
C ILE A 101 -4.00 7.46 3.32
N ALA A 102 -3.36 7.03 4.42
CA ALA A 102 -3.21 7.83 5.62
C ALA A 102 -2.29 9.04 5.38
N VAL A 103 -1.20 8.85 4.63
CA VAL A 103 -0.31 9.94 4.23
C VAL A 103 -1.03 10.91 3.32
N ASP A 104 -1.74 10.42 2.29
CA ASP A 104 -2.53 11.26 1.38
C ASP A 104 -3.65 12.04 2.10
N TYR A 105 -4.33 11.40 3.05
CA TYR A 105 -5.38 12.02 3.85
C TYR A 105 -4.84 13.10 4.80
N LEU A 106 -3.69 12.84 5.45
CA LEU A 106 -3.05 13.81 6.33
C LEU A 106 -2.56 15.04 5.54
N LEU A 107 -1.96 14.82 4.38
CA LEU A 107 -1.55 15.88 3.44
C LEU A 107 -2.74 16.75 3.00
N ARG A 108 -3.89 16.14 2.71
CA ARG A 108 -5.12 16.87 2.33
C ARG A 108 -5.75 17.67 3.48
N LYS A 109 -5.48 17.29 4.74
CA LYS A 109 -6.02 17.97 5.92
C LYS A 109 -5.13 19.08 6.48
N LEU A 110 -3.90 19.21 5.99
CA LEU A 110 -3.03 20.33 6.32
C LEU A 110 -3.36 21.51 5.38
N PRO A 111 -4.02 22.58 5.85
CA PRO A 111 -4.05 23.84 5.11
C PRO A 111 -2.64 24.44 5.04
N ALA A 112 -2.34 25.09 3.92
CA ALA A 112 -1.09 25.81 3.67
C ALA A 112 -0.86 26.95 4.68
#